data_AF-F0ZHK4-F1
#
_entry.id   AF-F0ZHK4-F1
#
_cell.length_a   1.000
_cell.length_b   1.000
_cell.length_c   1.000
_cell.angle_alpha   90.00
_cell.angle_beta   90.00
_cell.angle_gamma   90.00
#
_symmetry.space_group_name_H-M   'P 1'
#
loop_
_entity.id
_entity.type
_entity.pdbx_description
1 polymer ?
#
loop_
_entity_poly.entity_id
_entity_poly.type
_entity_poly.pdbx_seq_one_letter_code
_entity_poly.pdbx_strand_id
1 'polypeptide(L)'
;MLETELFLSSRVYKKENSNISYQCIINHQDDEKYVILELLPNQKTDGNGKELPNLEKRYVFASTDTEAYHSGQKDWYVSNTRELNKNAFRSPKCLGGGICTIDHQNKKIKTYGTSYGYGDPPLDILTDILNTCFPDYDLDINITSEVRELVKPKHNRY
;
A
#
# COMPACT_ATOMS: atom_id res chain seq x y z
N MET A 1 9.04 18.13 -3.18
CA MET A 1 9.27 18.36 -1.74
C MET A 1 8.17 17.75 -0.88
N LEU A 2 6.88 17.92 -1.24
CA LEU A 2 5.74 17.28 -0.55
C LEU A 2 5.74 15.73 -0.54
N GLU A 3 6.12 15.07 -1.64
CA GLU A 3 6.03 13.60 -1.73
C GLU A 3 6.95 12.91 -0.73
N THR A 4 8.22 13.34 -0.63
CA THR A 4 9.19 12.75 0.31
C THR A 4 8.78 12.92 1.77
N GLU A 5 8.19 14.06 2.15
CA GLU A 5 7.64 14.26 3.51
C GLU A 5 6.47 13.33 3.80
N LEU A 6 5.61 13.07 2.82
CA LEU A 6 4.48 12.16 2.95
C LEU A 6 4.95 10.71 3.20
N PHE A 7 5.99 10.27 2.50
CA PHE A 7 6.64 8.98 2.76
C PHE A 7 7.38 8.93 4.10
N LEU A 8 8.09 9.99 4.47
CA LEU A 8 8.78 10.07 5.77
C LEU A 8 7.79 10.12 6.94
N SER A 9 6.58 10.63 6.72
CA SER A 9 5.49 10.65 7.71
C SER A 9 4.70 9.33 7.75
N SER A 10 4.73 8.53 6.68
CA SER A 10 4.09 7.21 6.63
C SER A 10 4.79 6.26 7.60
N ARG A 11 4.17 6.06 8.77
CA ARG A 11 4.71 5.18 9.80
C ARG A 11 4.71 3.74 9.29
N VAL A 12 5.83 3.05 9.51
CA VAL A 12 5.92 1.60 9.34
C VAL A 12 5.61 0.96 10.68
N TYR A 13 4.60 0.10 10.71
CA TYR A 13 4.14 -0.61 11.90
C TYR A 13 4.63 -2.05 11.85
N LYS A 14 5.22 -2.55 12.93
CA LYS A 14 5.57 -3.97 13.02
C LYS A 14 4.41 -4.74 13.63
N LYS A 15 4.00 -5.84 13.01
CA LYS A 15 3.04 -6.76 13.59
C LYS A 15 3.69 -7.50 14.75
N GLU A 16 3.04 -7.48 15.91
CA GLU A 16 3.55 -8.09 17.14
C GLU A 16 3.96 -9.56 16.92
N ASN A 17 5.10 -9.93 17.49
CA ASN A 17 5.65 -11.30 17.44
C ASN A 17 5.81 -11.88 16.03
N SER A 18 6.00 -11.02 15.01
CA SER A 18 6.19 -11.47 13.63
C SER A 18 7.28 -10.65 12.93
N ASN A 19 7.80 -11.20 11.82
CA ASN A 19 8.69 -10.47 10.91
C ASN A 19 7.91 -9.72 9.82
N ILE A 20 6.63 -9.40 10.08
CA ILE A 20 5.79 -8.66 9.16
C ILE A 20 5.73 -7.20 9.60
N SER A 21 5.88 -6.30 8.64
CA SER A 21 5.56 -4.89 8.82
C SER A 21 4.50 -4.41 7.84
N TYR A 22 3.77 -3.39 8.26
CA TYR A 22 2.74 -2.72 7.49
C TYR A 22 3.13 -1.26 7.27
N GLN A 23 2.89 -0.77 6.07
CA GLN A 23 2.98 0.64 5.75
C GLN A 23 1.69 1.04 5.06
N CYS A 24 1.10 2.16 5.46
CA CYS A 24 -0.08 2.69 4.80
C CYS A 24 0.20 4.11 4.34
N ILE A 25 -0.07 4.35 3.06
CA ILE A 25 0.10 5.65 2.40
C ILE A 25 -1.24 6.02 1.76
N ILE A 26 -1.83 7.09 2.30
CA ILE A 26 -3.07 7.69 1.80
C ILE A 26 -2.82 9.20 1.76
N ASN A 27 -2.91 9.82 0.59
CA ASN A 27 -2.67 11.27 0.42
C ASN A 27 -3.90 12.05 -0.09
N HIS A 28 -5.06 11.42 -0.09
CA HIS A 28 -6.30 11.94 -0.68
C HIS A 28 -7.42 12.00 0.37
N GLN A 29 -8.55 12.62 0.00
CA GLN A 29 -9.73 12.77 0.88
C GLN A 29 -11.02 12.23 0.23
N ASP A 30 -10.93 11.71 -1.00
CA ASP A 30 -12.08 11.26 -1.79
C ASP A 30 -11.95 9.77 -2.09
N ASP A 31 -12.79 9.25 -2.97
CA ASP A 31 -12.63 7.89 -3.47
C ASP A 31 -11.42 7.84 -4.42
N GLU A 32 -10.41 7.04 -4.09
CA GLU A 32 -9.28 6.78 -4.97
C GLU A 32 -8.94 5.30 -5.05
N LYS A 33 -8.26 4.92 -6.14
CA LYS A 33 -7.77 3.54 -6.29
C LYS A 33 -6.67 3.26 -5.27
N TYR A 34 -6.59 2.03 -4.78
CA TYR A 34 -5.50 1.57 -3.93
C TYR A 34 -4.94 0.24 -4.41
N VAL A 35 -3.67 -0.02 -4.09
CA VAL A 35 -3.02 -1.33 -4.30
C VAL A 35 -2.46 -1.87 -3.00
N ILE A 36 -2.47 -3.20 -2.88
CA ILE A 36 -1.72 -3.93 -1.86
C ILE A 36 -0.41 -4.42 -2.49
N LEU A 37 0.71 -4.02 -1.92
CA LEU A 37 2.04 -4.41 -2.38
C LEU A 37 2.73 -5.31 -1.35
N GLU A 38 3.48 -6.29 -1.85
CA GLU A 38 4.39 -7.13 -1.07
C GLU A 38 5.84 -6.77 -1.37
N LEU A 39 6.60 -6.47 -0.33
CA LEU A 39 8.03 -6.26 -0.37
C LEU A 39 8.71 -7.41 0.35
N LEU A 40 9.50 -8.16 -0.42
CA LEU A 40 10.33 -9.24 0.07
C LEU A 40 11.77 -8.75 0.28
N PRO A 41 12.51 -9.29 1.26
CA PRO A 41 13.90 -8.94 1.48
C PRO A 41 14.76 -9.20 0.25
N ASN A 42 15.71 -8.30 -0.01
CA ASN A 42 16.62 -8.44 -1.15
C ASN A 42 17.59 -9.61 -0.91
N GLN A 43 18.26 -9.60 0.25
CA GLN A 43 19.16 -10.65 0.70
C GLN A 43 18.42 -11.69 1.55
N LYS A 44 18.53 -12.97 1.18
CA LYS A 44 17.92 -14.09 1.91
C LYS A 44 18.92 -14.95 2.66
N THR A 45 20.20 -14.85 2.31
CA THR A 45 21.28 -15.67 2.86
C THR A 45 22.46 -14.81 3.29
N ASP A 46 23.24 -15.28 4.25
CA ASP A 46 24.53 -14.68 4.60
C ASP A 46 25.59 -14.94 3.51
N GLY A 47 26.82 -14.47 3.73
CA GLY A 47 27.95 -14.66 2.81
C GLY A 47 28.39 -16.12 2.62
N ASN A 48 27.88 -17.04 3.43
CA ASN A 48 28.13 -18.48 3.34
C ASN A 48 26.93 -19.26 2.75
N GLY A 49 25.89 -18.56 2.29
CA GLY A 49 24.68 -19.17 1.73
C GLY A 49 23.69 -19.70 2.76
N LYS A 50 23.90 -19.45 4.06
CA LYS A 50 22.95 -19.84 5.11
C LYS A 50 21.80 -18.84 5.17
N GLU A 51 20.56 -19.32 5.31
CA GLU A 51 19.39 -18.44 5.43
C GLU A 51 19.53 -17.45 6.59
N LEU A 52 19.22 -16.18 6.32
CA LEU A 52 19.19 -15.15 7.34
C LEU A 52 17.95 -15.36 8.23
N PRO A 53 18.10 -15.38 9.56
CA PRO A 53 16.95 -15.43 10.44
C PRO A 53 16.20 -14.09 10.40
N ASN A 54 14.90 -14.13 10.67
CA ASN A 54 14.06 -12.95 10.89
C ASN A 54 13.98 -11.95 9.73
N LEU A 55 13.94 -12.48 8.50
CA LEU A 55 13.73 -11.68 7.31
C LEU A 55 12.39 -10.94 7.35
N GLU A 56 12.46 -9.61 7.37
CA GLU A 56 11.27 -8.76 7.36
C GLU A 56 10.56 -8.86 5.99
N LYS A 57 9.26 -9.17 6.03
CA LYS A 57 8.35 -8.96 4.91
C LYS A 57 7.52 -7.71 5.19
N ARG A 58 7.37 -6.84 4.20
CA ARG A 58 6.51 -5.66 4.33
C ARG A 58 5.32 -5.74 3.39
N TYR A 59 4.14 -5.45 3.93
CA TYR A 59 2.95 -5.19 3.12
C TYR A 59 2.63 -3.71 3.13
N VAL A 60 2.26 -3.19 1.97
CA VAL A 60 1.98 -1.76 1.80
C VAL A 60 0.58 -1.59 1.24
N PHE A 61 -0.19 -0.72 1.87
CA PHE A 61 -1.38 -0.13 1.26
C PHE A 61 -0.98 1.23 0.68
N ALA A 62 -1.12 1.39 -0.64
CA ALA A 62 -0.81 2.63 -1.33
C ALA A 62 -2.05 3.13 -2.09
N SER A 63 -2.50 4.33 -1.76
CA SER A 63 -3.63 4.99 -2.41
C SER A 63 -3.35 6.49 -2.52
N THR A 64 -3.36 7.01 -3.74
CA THR A 64 -3.02 8.41 -4.01
C THR A 64 -3.98 9.09 -4.97
N ASP A 65 -4.12 10.41 -4.88
CA ASP A 65 -4.90 11.23 -5.82
C ASP A 65 -4.15 11.58 -7.12
N THR A 66 -2.85 11.25 -7.19
CA THR A 66 -1.99 11.54 -8.35
C THR A 66 -2.16 10.51 -9.46
N GLU A 67 -2.66 9.32 -9.16
CA GLU A 67 -2.65 8.18 -10.07
C GLU A 67 -4.04 7.60 -10.35
N ALA A 68 -4.50 7.72 -11.58
CA ALA A 68 -5.83 7.26 -11.99
C ALA A 68 -5.98 5.73 -12.12
N TYR A 69 -4.89 4.98 -12.02
CA TYR A 69 -4.85 3.52 -12.27
C TYR A 69 -4.14 2.78 -11.14
N HIS A 70 -4.55 1.53 -10.88
CA HIS A 70 -3.83 0.65 -9.95
C HIS A 70 -2.36 0.45 -10.34
N SER A 71 -2.04 0.35 -11.63
CA SER A 71 -0.65 0.29 -12.10
C SER A 71 0.10 1.58 -11.80
N GLY A 72 -0.55 2.74 -11.97
CA GLY A 72 -0.01 4.05 -11.59
C GLY A 72 0.29 4.13 -10.10
N GLN A 73 -0.64 3.70 -9.24
CA GLN A 73 -0.42 3.64 -7.78
C GLN A 73 0.83 2.83 -7.42
N LYS A 74 1.01 1.67 -8.06
CA LYS A 74 2.21 0.83 -7.89
C LYS A 74 3.45 1.56 -8.38
N ASP A 75 3.45 2.08 -9.60
CA ASP A 75 4.63 2.70 -10.23
C ASP A 75 5.06 3.96 -9.49
N TRP A 76 4.09 4.74 -9.00
CA TRP A 76 4.33 5.88 -8.11
C TRP A 76 5.02 5.44 -6.82
N TYR A 77 4.52 4.39 -6.15
CA TYR A 77 5.17 3.87 -4.94
C TYR A 77 6.59 3.38 -5.21
N VAL A 78 6.80 2.62 -6.29
CA VAL A 78 8.12 2.11 -6.69
C VAL A 78 9.10 3.26 -6.93
N SER A 79 8.67 4.27 -7.69
CA SER A 79 9.52 5.41 -8.06
C SER A 79 9.93 6.23 -6.85
N ASN A 80 8.98 6.50 -5.95
CA ASN A 80 9.23 7.33 -4.77
C ASN A 80 9.97 6.59 -3.63
N THR A 81 9.94 5.26 -3.61
CA THR A 81 10.61 4.47 -2.55
C THR A 81 11.88 3.75 -3.03
N ARG A 82 12.26 3.90 -4.31
CA ARG A 82 13.39 3.20 -4.91
C ARG A 82 14.66 3.30 -4.07
N GLU A 83 15.07 4.52 -3.72
CA GLU A 83 16.32 4.75 -2.98
C GLU A 83 16.27 4.24 -1.54
N LEU A 84 15.09 4.30 -0.91
CA LEU A 84 14.86 3.76 0.43
C LEU A 84 14.91 2.23 0.45
N ASN A 85 14.40 1.59 -0.61
CA ASN A 85 14.21 0.14 -0.65
C ASN A 85 15.37 -0.61 -1.33
N LYS A 86 16.21 0.05 -2.15
CA LYS A 86 17.19 -0.60 -3.06
C LYS A 86 18.07 -1.69 -2.44
N ASN A 87 18.44 -1.55 -1.16
CA ASN A 87 19.29 -2.50 -0.46
C ASN A 87 18.53 -3.43 0.50
N ALA A 88 17.32 -3.03 0.92
CA ALA A 88 16.54 -3.77 1.91
C ALA A 88 15.55 -4.74 1.25
N PHE A 89 14.86 -4.29 0.22
CA PHE A 89 13.74 -5.01 -0.39
C PHE A 89 13.91 -5.16 -1.90
N ARG A 90 13.31 -6.21 -2.45
CA ARG A 90 13.11 -6.39 -3.88
C ARG A 90 12.07 -5.40 -4.40
N SER A 91 11.98 -5.28 -5.72
CA SER A 91 10.90 -4.52 -6.35
C SER A 91 9.53 -5.02 -5.86
N PRO A 92 8.64 -4.13 -5.39
CA PRO A 92 7.32 -4.48 -4.89
C PRO A 92 6.48 -5.29 -5.89
N LYS A 93 5.86 -6.36 -5.39
CA LYS A 93 4.86 -7.14 -6.14
C LYS A 93 3.46 -6.63 -5.78
N CYS A 94 2.64 -6.29 -6.77
CA CYS A 94 1.23 -6.00 -6.51
C CYS A 94 0.45 -7.30 -6.30
N LEU A 95 -0.29 -7.38 -5.20
CA LEU A 95 -1.11 -8.54 -4.82
C LEU A 95 -2.58 -8.38 -5.21
N GLY A 96 -3.02 -7.16 -5.50
CA GLY A 96 -4.40 -6.83 -5.85
C GLY A 96 -4.68 -5.38 -5.51
N GLY A 97 -5.90 -4.92 -5.77
CA GLY A 97 -6.29 -3.54 -5.47
C GLY A 97 -7.79 -3.32 -5.54
N GLY A 98 -8.22 -2.16 -5.10
CA GLY A 98 -9.62 -1.77 -5.08
C GLY A 98 -9.75 -0.25 -5.06
N ILE A 99 -10.80 0.23 -4.42
CA ILE A 99 -11.11 1.63 -4.21
C ILE A 99 -11.20 1.88 -2.71
N CYS A 100 -10.63 2.98 -2.26
CA CYS A 100 -10.59 3.43 -0.88
C CYS A 100 -11.26 4.79 -0.80
N THR A 101 -12.24 4.90 0.08
CA THR A 101 -12.78 6.18 0.56
C THR A 101 -12.21 6.42 1.95
N ILE A 102 -11.67 7.61 2.20
CA ILE A 102 -11.22 8.01 3.54
C ILE A 102 -11.88 9.31 3.97
N ASP A 103 -12.42 9.31 5.19
CA ASP A 103 -12.94 10.50 5.86
C ASP A 103 -12.17 10.69 7.17
N HIS A 104 -11.18 11.58 7.14
CA HIS A 104 -10.38 11.89 8.33
C HIS A 104 -11.17 12.63 9.41
N GLN A 105 -12.22 13.37 9.07
CA GLN A 105 -13.00 14.14 10.03
C GLN A 105 -13.84 13.20 10.91
N ASN A 106 -14.49 12.22 10.28
CA ASN A 106 -15.32 11.22 10.96
C ASN A 106 -14.57 9.94 11.32
N LYS A 107 -13.27 9.87 11.02
CA LYS A 107 -12.41 8.69 11.20
C LYS A 107 -13.01 7.42 10.58
N LYS A 108 -13.34 7.49 9.29
CA LYS A 108 -13.90 6.36 8.54
C LYS A 108 -13.02 6.00 7.37
N ILE A 109 -12.83 4.70 7.15
CA ILE A 109 -12.25 4.17 5.92
C ILE A 109 -13.20 3.11 5.37
N LYS A 110 -13.46 3.18 4.07
CA LYS A 110 -14.21 2.17 3.34
C LYS A 110 -13.37 1.63 2.20
N THR A 111 -13.34 0.31 2.04
CA THR A 111 -12.78 -0.32 0.84
C THR A 111 -13.84 -1.10 0.08
N TYR A 112 -13.72 -1.11 -1.24
CA TYR A 112 -14.62 -1.83 -2.14
C TYR A 112 -13.98 -1.97 -3.53
N GLY A 113 -14.68 -2.63 -4.45
CA GLY A 113 -14.24 -2.81 -5.82
C GLY A 113 -13.05 -3.75 -5.99
N THR A 114 -12.60 -3.87 -7.24
CA THR A 114 -11.50 -4.74 -7.65
C THR A 114 -10.62 -4.08 -8.69
N SER A 115 -9.35 -4.48 -8.74
CA SER A 115 -8.42 -4.05 -9.78
C SER A 115 -8.60 -4.88 -11.04
N TYR A 116 -8.92 -4.23 -12.16
CA TYR A 116 -9.00 -4.92 -13.45
C TYR A 116 -7.69 -5.65 -13.83
N GLY A 117 -6.54 -5.05 -13.52
CA GLY A 117 -5.23 -5.59 -13.90
C GLY A 117 -4.57 -6.50 -12.87
N TYR A 118 -4.95 -6.39 -11.59
CA TYR A 118 -4.32 -7.14 -10.50
C TYR A 118 -5.29 -8.04 -9.72
N GLY A 119 -6.59 -7.96 -10.00
CA GLY A 119 -7.63 -8.69 -9.27
C GLY A 119 -7.86 -8.15 -7.87
N ASP A 120 -8.61 -8.96 -7.10
CA ASP A 120 -9.00 -8.65 -5.74
C ASP A 120 -7.77 -8.58 -4.80
N PRO A 121 -7.75 -7.62 -3.86
CA PRO A 121 -6.71 -7.59 -2.85
C PRO A 121 -6.90 -8.74 -1.85
N PRO A 122 -5.81 -9.28 -1.29
CA PRO A 122 -5.89 -10.27 -0.22
C PRO A 122 -6.55 -9.64 1.02
N LEU A 123 -7.77 -10.09 1.34
CA LEU A 123 -8.63 -9.47 2.36
C LEU A 123 -8.02 -9.52 3.77
N ASP A 124 -7.33 -10.60 4.10
CA ASP A 124 -6.63 -10.78 5.38
C ASP A 124 -5.51 -9.74 5.56
N ILE A 125 -4.67 -9.56 4.54
CA ILE A 125 -3.58 -8.58 4.55
C ILE A 125 -4.15 -7.15 4.59
N LEU A 126 -5.18 -6.88 3.78
CA LEU A 126 -5.85 -5.57 3.78
C LEU A 126 -6.41 -5.23 5.16
N THR A 127 -7.12 -6.18 5.77
CA THR A 127 -7.71 -6.04 7.10
C THR A 127 -6.65 -5.81 8.16
N ASP A 128 -5.55 -6.57 8.13
CA ASP A 128 -4.44 -6.40 9.06
C ASP A 128 -3.77 -5.02 8.93
N ILE A 129 -3.52 -4.54 7.70
CA ILE A 129 -2.89 -3.23 7.47
C ILE A 129 -3.78 -2.12 8.05
N LEU A 130 -5.06 -2.10 7.71
CA LEU A 130 -5.96 -1.02 8.11
C LEU A 130 -6.20 -1.01 9.62
N ASN A 131 -6.42 -2.17 10.24
CA ASN A 131 -6.55 -2.27 11.71
C ASN A 131 -5.27 -1.82 12.43
N THR A 132 -4.09 -2.11 11.87
CA THR A 132 -2.82 -1.72 12.48
C THR A 132 -2.53 -0.23 12.31
N CYS A 133 -2.78 0.32 11.12
CA CYS A 133 -2.41 1.70 10.79
C CYS A 133 -3.45 2.72 11.25
N PHE A 134 -4.72 2.32 11.38
CA PHE A 134 -5.84 3.16 11.78
C PHE A 134 -6.71 2.48 12.84
N PRO A 135 -6.14 2.15 14.02
CA PRO A 135 -6.85 1.40 15.06
C PRO A 135 -8.04 2.17 15.67
N ASP A 136 -8.12 3.48 15.47
CA ASP A 136 -9.16 4.37 15.97
C ASP A 136 -10.17 4.81 14.90
N TYR A 137 -10.11 4.22 13.71
CA TYR A 137 -11.07 4.45 12.62
C TYR A 137 -12.15 3.38 12.60
N ASP A 138 -13.34 3.76 12.17
CA ASP A 138 -14.41 2.84 11.78
C ASP A 138 -14.14 2.34 10.36
N LEU A 139 -13.94 1.02 10.22
CA LEU A 139 -13.43 0.37 9.02
C LEU A 139 -14.53 -0.47 8.35
N ASP A 140 -14.98 -0.07 7.16
CA ASP A 140 -15.90 -0.81 6.30
C ASP A 140 -15.11 -1.52 5.17
N ILE A 141 -14.52 -2.66 5.50
CA ILE A 141 -13.59 -3.38 4.61
C ILE A 141 -14.35 -4.42 3.78
N ASN A 142 -14.67 -4.07 2.54
CA ASN A 142 -15.30 -4.98 1.59
C ASN A 142 -14.47 -5.12 0.31
N ILE A 143 -14.73 -6.21 -0.42
CA ILE A 143 -14.29 -6.41 -1.80
C ILE A 143 -15.56 -6.66 -2.60
N THR A 144 -15.74 -5.89 -3.68
CA THR A 144 -16.90 -6.02 -4.56
C THR A 144 -16.42 -6.19 -5.99
N SER A 145 -17.28 -6.67 -6.87
CA SER A 145 -16.97 -6.78 -8.31
C SER A 145 -16.98 -5.43 -9.03
N GLU A 146 -17.08 -4.32 -8.31
CA GLU A 146 -17.12 -2.98 -8.89
C GLU A 146 -15.75 -2.63 -9.50
N VAL A 147 -15.76 -2.25 -10.77
CA VAL A 147 -14.59 -1.71 -11.47
C VAL A 147 -14.91 -0.27 -11.82
N ARG A 148 -14.25 0.67 -11.15
CA ARG A 148 -14.47 2.11 -11.41
C ARG A 148 -13.76 2.54 -12.69
N GLU A 149 -14.56 3.05 -13.62
CA GLU A 149 -14.09 3.67 -14.87
C GLU A 149 -13.16 4.87 -14.60
N LEU A 150 -12.49 5.31 -15.65
CA LEU A 150 -11.42 6.30 -15.58
C LEU A 150 -11.93 7.67 -15.10
N VAL A 151 -11.33 8.16 -14.02
CA VAL A 151 -11.40 9.57 -13.64
C VAL A 151 -10.02 10.16 -13.93
N LYS A 152 -9.96 11.27 -14.67
CA LYS A 152 -8.68 11.94 -14.96
C LYS A 152 -8.00 12.33 -13.64
N PRO A 153 -6.68 12.11 -13.46
CA PRO A 153 -5.97 12.54 -12.25
C PRO A 153 -6.19 14.02 -11.99
N LYS A 154 -6.38 14.41 -10.73
CA LYS A 154 -6.61 15.82 -10.35
C LYS A 154 -5.35 16.68 -10.54
N HIS A 155 -4.18 16.06 -10.54
CA HIS A 155 -2.89 16.72 -10.73
C HIS A 155 -2.23 16.34 -12.05
N ASN A 156 -2.74 16.90 -13.15
CA ASN A 156 -1.98 17.00 -14.39
C ASN A 156 -0.84 18.01 -14.20
N ARG A 157 0.30 17.58 -13.67
CA ARG A 157 1.57 18.29 -13.92
C ARG A 157 2.13 17.78 -15.24
N TYR A 158 1.71 18.44 -16.32
CA TYR A 158 2.50 18.51 -17.55
C TYR A 158 3.82 19.24 -17.26
#